data_AF-A0AAW9SRL2-F1
#
_entry.id   AF-A0AAW9SRL2-F1
#
_cell.length_a   1.000
_cell.length_b   1.000
_cell.length_c   1.000
_cell.angle_alpha   90.00
_cell.angle_beta   90.00
_cell.angle_gamma   90.00
#
_symmetry.space_group_name_H-M   'P 1'
#
loop_
_entity.id
_entity.type
_entity.pdbx_description
1 polymer ?
#
loop_
_entity_poly.entity_id
_entity_poly.type
_entity_poly.pdbx_seq_one_letter_code
_entity_poly.pdbx_strand_id
1 'polypeptide(L)'
;MKPVVALVPLCLLAACAGGGGPRAEAPGNDGVAERLAIGATQADIEAQLGLERGFERNPADFDESCVSFVYAGDGQERFVHAIFRDNRLVRATDGHAVLCTYGSRASKEV
;
A
#
# COMPACT_ATOMS: atom_id res chain seq x y z
N MET A 1 13.79 -12.55 -62.79
CA MET A 1 13.87 -13.15 -61.45
C MET A 1 14.94 -12.38 -60.67
N LYS A 2 14.57 -11.66 -59.60
CA LYS A 2 15.48 -10.90 -58.72
C LYS A 2 15.03 -11.13 -57.28
N PRO A 3 15.89 -11.55 -56.34
CA PRO A 3 15.51 -11.61 -54.93
C PRO A 3 15.69 -10.24 -54.29
N VAL A 4 14.61 -9.68 -53.74
CA VAL A 4 14.67 -8.53 -52.84
C VAL A 4 14.67 -9.08 -51.42
N VAL A 5 15.83 -8.98 -50.76
CA VAL A 5 15.96 -9.16 -49.32
C VAL A 5 15.47 -7.89 -48.66
N ALA A 6 14.46 -7.97 -47.80
CA ALA A 6 13.98 -6.83 -47.02
C ALA A 6 13.71 -7.24 -45.57
N LEU A 7 14.62 -6.75 -44.72
CA LEU A 7 14.54 -6.43 -43.29
C LEU A 7 13.29 -6.88 -42.51
N VAL A 8 13.53 -7.73 -41.53
CA VAL A 8 12.62 -7.98 -40.40
C VAL A 8 12.80 -6.85 -39.37
N PRO A 9 11.75 -6.10 -39.00
CA PRO A 9 11.84 -5.15 -37.90
C PRO A 9 11.73 -5.92 -36.58
N LEU A 10 12.82 -5.96 -35.84
CA LEU A 10 12.88 -6.48 -34.48
C LEU A 10 12.26 -5.43 -33.53
N CYS A 11 10.96 -5.52 -33.27
CA CYS A 11 10.31 -4.69 -32.26
C CYS A 11 10.82 -5.09 -30.86
N LEU A 12 11.70 -4.25 -30.33
CA LEU A 12 12.24 -4.32 -28.98
C LEU A 12 11.09 -4.26 -27.96
N LEU A 13 11.00 -5.32 -27.16
CA LEU A 13 10.16 -5.40 -25.96
C LEU A 13 10.64 -4.34 -24.95
N ALA A 14 9.88 -3.26 -24.81
CA ALA A 14 10.00 -2.35 -23.68
C ALA A 14 9.39 -3.03 -22.44
N ALA A 15 10.21 -3.83 -21.74
CA ALA A 15 9.89 -4.32 -20.42
C ALA A 15 10.01 -3.15 -19.43
N CYS A 16 8.88 -2.65 -18.94
CA CYS A 16 8.83 -1.80 -17.75
C CYS A 16 9.20 -2.67 -16.52
N ALA A 17 10.49 -2.94 -16.36
CA ALA A 17 11.03 -3.47 -15.11
C ALA A 17 11.07 -2.33 -14.09
N GLY A 18 9.90 -2.02 -13.52
CA GLY A 18 9.79 -1.28 -12.28
C GLY A 18 10.36 -2.16 -11.18
N GLY A 19 11.67 -2.05 -10.94
CA GLY A 19 12.39 -2.80 -9.92
C GLY A 19 11.93 -2.41 -8.51
N GLY A 20 10.93 -3.12 -8.01
CA GLY A 20 10.77 -3.35 -6.58
C GLY A 20 11.78 -4.40 -6.15
N GLY A 21 12.96 -3.97 -5.69
CA GLY A 21 13.88 -4.88 -5.01
C GLY A 21 13.19 -5.51 -3.79
N PRO A 22 13.60 -6.72 -3.36
CA PRO A 22 13.02 -7.36 -2.19
C PRO A 22 13.19 -6.44 -0.99
N ARG A 23 12.07 -5.86 -0.55
CA ARG A 23 12.02 -5.08 0.68
C ARG A 23 12.12 -6.10 1.80
N ALA A 24 13.08 -5.94 2.71
CA ALA A 24 13.20 -6.82 3.86
C ALA A 24 11.83 -6.95 4.54
N GLU A 25 11.30 -8.18 4.63
CA GLU A 25 10.10 -8.50 5.37
C GLU A 25 10.33 -8.05 6.82
N ALA A 26 9.73 -6.93 7.21
CA ALA A 26 9.62 -6.56 8.61
C ALA A 26 8.75 -7.63 9.28
N PRO A 27 9.08 -8.08 10.51
CA PRO A 27 8.26 -9.05 11.23
C PRO A 27 6.79 -8.59 11.25
N GLY A 28 5.91 -9.39 10.65
CA GLY A 28 4.47 -9.10 10.57
C GLY A 28 3.96 -8.62 9.20
N ASN A 29 4.83 -8.29 8.24
CA ASN A 29 4.44 -8.03 6.87
C ASN A 29 4.11 -9.36 6.18
N ASP A 30 2.82 -9.62 5.97
CA ASP A 30 2.29 -10.83 5.35
C ASP A 30 1.60 -10.57 4.01
N GLY A 31 1.88 -9.41 3.40
CA GLY A 31 1.40 -9.03 2.07
C GLY A 31 -0.09 -8.71 2.00
N VAL A 32 -0.76 -8.50 3.13
CA VAL A 32 -2.17 -8.03 3.13
C VAL A 32 -2.26 -6.65 2.52
N ALA A 33 -1.33 -5.74 2.88
CA ALA A 33 -1.35 -4.38 2.36
C ALA A 33 -1.10 -4.30 0.85
N GLU A 34 -0.24 -5.17 0.31
CA GLU A 34 0.13 -5.21 -1.12
C GLU A 34 -1.02 -5.64 -2.03
N ARG A 35 -2.02 -6.33 -1.48
CA ARG A 35 -3.22 -6.75 -2.20
C ARG A 35 -4.25 -5.62 -2.36
N LEU A 36 -4.10 -4.52 -1.62
CA LEU A 36 -5.03 -3.40 -1.70
C LEU A 36 -4.76 -2.54 -2.93
N ALA A 37 -5.80 -2.25 -3.69
CA ALA A 37 -5.68 -1.44 -4.90
C ALA A 37 -5.53 0.05 -4.56
N ILE A 38 -4.44 0.66 -5.02
CA ILE A 38 -4.29 2.13 -4.99
C ILE A 38 -5.44 2.77 -5.78
N GLY A 39 -6.05 3.81 -5.19
CA GLY A 39 -7.26 4.46 -5.70
C GLY A 39 -8.58 3.86 -5.22
N ALA A 40 -8.56 2.73 -4.51
CA ALA A 40 -9.74 2.18 -3.84
C ALA A 40 -10.29 3.17 -2.80
N THR A 41 -11.61 3.18 -2.63
CA THR A 41 -12.26 3.94 -1.55
C THR A 41 -12.14 3.21 -0.23
N GLN A 42 -12.38 3.90 0.88
CA GLN A 42 -12.43 3.25 2.19
C GLN A 42 -13.44 2.09 2.23
N ALA A 43 -14.62 2.29 1.64
CA ALA A 43 -15.66 1.25 1.57
C ALA A 43 -15.20 0.00 0.79
N ASP A 44 -14.40 0.17 -0.27
CA ASP A 44 -13.84 -0.96 -1.02
C ASP A 44 -12.84 -1.77 -0.18
N ILE A 45 -12.10 -1.12 0.73
CA ILE A 45 -11.19 -1.78 1.65
C ILE A 45 -11.97 -2.46 2.78
N GLU A 46 -13.00 -1.81 3.30
CA GLU A 46 -13.89 -2.39 4.32
C GLU A 46 -14.59 -3.67 3.82
N ALA A 47 -14.98 -3.70 2.55
CA ALA A 47 -15.54 -4.89 1.93
C ALA A 47 -14.55 -6.07 1.84
N GLN A 48 -13.24 -5.80 1.86
CA GLN A 48 -12.17 -6.79 1.76
C GLN A 48 -11.64 -7.25 3.12
N LEU A 49 -11.40 -6.32 4.04
CA LEU A 49 -10.74 -6.58 5.32
C LEU A 49 -11.71 -6.54 6.51
N GLY A 50 -12.92 -6.04 6.33
CA GLY A 50 -13.85 -5.72 7.40
C GLY A 50 -13.75 -4.25 7.84
N LEU A 51 -14.56 -3.89 8.84
CA LEU A 51 -14.67 -2.50 9.32
C LEU A 51 -13.35 -1.96 9.89
N GLU A 52 -13.17 -0.66 9.74
CA GLU A 52 -12.06 0.05 10.39
C GLU A 52 -12.09 -0.11 11.92
N ARG A 53 -10.91 -0.07 12.53
CA ARG A 53 -10.70 -0.11 13.99
C ARG A 53 -10.06 1.17 14.52
N GLY A 54 -9.63 2.07 13.64
CA GLY A 54 -9.10 3.37 14.01
C GLY A 54 -9.02 4.29 12.80
N PHE A 55 -9.25 5.58 13.04
CA PHE A 55 -9.18 6.64 12.06
C PHE A 55 -8.46 7.83 12.69
N GLU A 56 -7.48 8.38 12.00
CA GLU A 56 -6.83 9.63 12.38
C GLU A 56 -6.64 10.50 11.14
N ARG A 57 -7.13 11.74 11.21
CA ARG A 57 -6.86 12.74 10.17
C ARG A 57 -5.47 13.32 10.36
N ASN A 58 -4.70 13.49 9.30
CA ASN A 58 -3.37 14.08 9.38
C ASN A 58 -3.49 15.55 9.85
N PRO A 59 -2.86 15.95 10.96
CA PRO A 59 -2.95 17.32 11.47
C PRO A 59 -2.21 18.35 10.59
N ALA A 60 -1.32 17.90 9.71
CA ALA A 60 -0.59 18.75 8.77
C ALA A 60 -1.23 18.83 7.38
N ASP A 61 -2.15 17.92 7.04
CA ASP A 61 -2.83 17.86 5.74
C ASP A 61 -4.25 17.29 5.93
N PHE A 62 -5.27 18.16 5.97
CA PHE A 62 -6.64 17.75 6.28
C PHE A 62 -7.32 16.90 5.22
N ASP A 63 -6.73 16.80 4.03
CA ASP A 63 -7.18 15.93 2.94
C ASP A 63 -6.64 14.50 3.07
N GLU A 64 -5.65 14.30 3.96
CA GLU A 64 -5.05 13.00 4.26
C GLU A 64 -5.58 12.43 5.57
N SER A 65 -5.91 11.14 5.56
CA SER A 65 -6.23 10.37 6.76
C SER A 65 -5.48 9.05 6.79
N CYS A 66 -5.24 8.54 8.00
CA CYS A 66 -4.78 7.20 8.21
C CYS A 66 -5.88 6.37 8.87
N VAL A 67 -6.15 5.20 8.31
CA VAL A 67 -7.17 4.26 8.76
C VAL A 67 -6.52 2.93 9.07
N SER A 68 -6.93 2.31 10.17
CA SER A 68 -6.46 0.99 10.59
C SER A 68 -7.53 -0.06 10.38
N PHE A 69 -7.22 -1.08 9.57
CA PHE A 69 -8.05 -2.26 9.40
C PHE A 69 -7.43 -3.43 10.14
N VAL A 70 -8.25 -4.20 10.86
CA VAL A 70 -7.76 -5.37 11.58
C VAL A 70 -7.88 -6.61 10.71
N TYR A 71 -6.89 -7.49 10.83
CA TYR A 71 -6.99 -8.85 10.32
C TYR A 71 -6.36 -9.82 11.33
N ALA A 72 -6.79 -11.08 11.29
CA ALA A 72 -6.22 -12.12 12.14
C ALA A 72 -4.97 -12.70 11.47
N GLY A 73 -3.82 -12.58 12.13
CA GLY A 73 -2.55 -13.21 11.72
C GLY A 73 -1.93 -13.96 12.89
N ASP A 74 -1.68 -15.26 12.72
CA ASP A 74 -1.05 -16.12 13.75
C ASP A 74 -1.74 -16.09 15.13
N GLY A 75 -3.06 -15.93 15.16
CA GLY A 75 -3.85 -15.85 16.40
C GLY A 75 -3.70 -14.53 17.18
N GLN A 76 -3.13 -13.49 16.58
CA GLN A 76 -3.05 -12.13 17.12
C GLN A 76 -3.81 -11.16 16.19
N GLU A 77 -4.37 -10.08 16.76
CA GLU A 77 -4.85 -8.95 15.95
C GLU A 77 -3.65 -8.23 15.33
N ARG A 78 -3.67 -8.07 14.01
CA ARG A 78 -2.71 -7.26 13.25
C ARG A 78 -3.44 -6.18 12.50
N PHE A 79 -2.73 -5.09 12.19
CA PHE A 79 -3.32 -3.96 11.49
C PHE A 79 -2.68 -3.72 10.13
N VAL A 80 -3.53 -3.43 9.14
CA VAL A 80 -3.14 -2.69 7.93
C VAL A 80 -3.37 -1.21 8.20
N HIS A 81 -2.33 -0.40 8.04
CA HIS A 81 -2.44 1.06 8.02
C HIS A 81 -2.58 1.52 6.58
N ALA A 82 -3.74 2.09 6.28
CA ALA A 82 -4.10 2.61 4.98
C ALA A 82 -4.17 4.15 5.03
N ILE A 83 -3.46 4.79 4.11
CA ILE A 83 -3.43 6.24 3.98
C ILE A 83 -4.33 6.62 2.82
N PHE A 84 -5.33 7.43 3.10
CA PHE A 84 -6.26 7.95 2.12
C PHE A 84 -5.99 9.43 1.88
N ARG A 85 -6.07 9.85 0.62
CA ARG A 85 -6.15 11.26 0.24
C ARG A 85 -7.39 11.44 -0.63
N ASP A 86 -8.21 12.43 -0.35
CA ASP A 86 -9.47 12.66 -1.09
C ASP A 86 -10.36 11.40 -1.19
N ASN A 87 -10.43 10.62 -0.11
CA ASN A 87 -11.15 9.34 -0.02
C ASN A 87 -10.63 8.26 -1.00
N ARG A 88 -9.35 8.33 -1.38
CA ARG A 88 -8.68 7.35 -2.26
C ARG A 88 -7.43 6.82 -1.58
N LEU A 89 -7.27 5.50 -1.57
CA LEU A 89 -6.07 4.85 -1.03
C LEU A 89 -4.84 5.30 -1.82
N VAL A 90 -3.85 5.87 -1.15
CA VAL A 90 -2.57 6.29 -1.76
C VAL A 90 -1.38 5.48 -1.26
N ARG A 91 -1.50 4.84 -0.10
CA ARG A 91 -0.47 3.97 0.49
C ARG A 91 -1.11 3.00 1.48
N ALA A 92 -0.61 1.77 1.53
CA ALA A 92 -0.95 0.81 2.58
C ALA A 92 0.32 0.13 3.10
N THR A 93 0.33 -0.22 4.38
CA THR A 93 1.40 -1.01 5.03
C THR A 93 0.78 -1.93 6.07
N ASP A 94 1.32 -3.14 6.21
CA ASP A 94 0.92 -4.15 7.20
C ASP A 94 2.05 -4.39 8.20
N GLY A 95 1.87 -5.38 9.08
CA GLY A 95 2.82 -5.67 10.16
C GLY A 95 2.74 -4.73 11.37
N HIS A 96 1.63 -4.01 11.52
CA HIS A 96 1.43 -3.11 12.65
C HIS A 96 0.78 -3.83 13.83
N ALA A 97 1.31 -3.57 15.03
CA ALA A 97 0.76 -4.07 16.30
C ALA A 97 -0.17 -3.06 16.99
N VAL A 98 -0.25 -1.83 16.48
CA VAL A 98 -1.05 -0.74 17.05
C VAL A 98 -1.86 -0.05 15.98
N LEU A 99 -2.86 0.74 16.38
CA LEU A 99 -3.61 1.62 15.49
C LEU A 99 -2.69 2.70 14.91
N CYS A 100 -3.05 3.19 13.74
CA CYS A 100 -2.35 4.26 13.09
C CYS A 100 -2.45 5.55 13.89
N THR A 101 -1.34 6.28 13.93
CA THR A 101 -1.31 7.63 14.44
C THR A 101 -0.27 8.47 13.71
N TYR A 102 -0.58 9.74 13.44
CA TYR A 102 0.42 10.72 13.00
C TYR A 102 1.26 11.22 14.17
N GLY A 103 0.85 10.87 15.40
CA GLY A 103 1.46 11.28 16.64
C GLY A 103 1.22 12.75 16.93
N SER A 104 0.96 13.07 18.20
CA SER A 104 1.63 14.23 18.76
C SER A 104 3.14 13.95 18.66
N ARG A 105 3.84 14.62 17.73
CA ARG A 105 5.30 14.69 17.76
C ARG A 105 5.73 15.46 19.02
N ALA A 106 5.62 14.86 20.19
CA ALA A 106 6.29 15.31 21.40
C ALA A 106 7.54 14.43 21.58
N SER A 107 8.63 14.93 21.01
CA SER A 107 10.03 14.73 21.43
C SER A 107 10.48 13.30 21.74
N LYS A 108 11.14 12.68 20.76
CA LYS A 108 12.24 11.75 21.05
C LYS A 108 13.56 12.50 20.83
N GLU A 109 13.88 13.38 21.77
CA GLU A 109 15.26 13.80 22.06
C GLU A 109 15.51 13.45 23.52
N VAL A 110 16.28 12.38 23.73
CA VAL A 110 17.02 12.09 24.97
C VAL A 110 18.46 11.88 24.55
#